data_AF-A0A1G2EG37-F1
#
_entry.id   AF-A0A1G2EG37-F1
#
_cell.length_a   1.000
_cell.length_b   1.000
_cell.length_c   1.000
_cell.angle_alpha   90.00
_cell.angle_beta   90.00
_cell.angle_gamma   90.00
#
_symmetry.space_group_name_H-M   'P 1'
#
loop_
_entity.id
_entity.type
_entity.pdbx_description
1 polymer ?
#
loop_
_entity_poly.entity_id
_entity_poly.type
_entity_poly.pdbx_seq_one_letter_code
_entity_poly.pdbx_strand_id
1 'polypeptide(L)'
;MSFNINLDLNSVMYYLTSPDIQQRLFFVKIGFFALSGILSGVIVYVILTSHYMQWLFVDNIWEFITFRPLGLKRITRTWNKVLRRLETGLESEYKLAVIEADDILEATLKRMGYSGATLEERLEKLTSAILSNIEDVRKAHQIRNNIIRTPDFRLNFAEARNTLDIYRQAFDSLQILT
;
A
#
# COMPACT_ATOMS: atom_id res chain seq x y z
N MET A 1 25.08 -40.56 35.54
CA MET A 1 26.29 -39.85 35.11
C MET A 1 25.87 -38.80 34.09
N SER A 2 25.50 -37.60 34.54
CA SER A 2 25.04 -36.52 33.66
C SER A 2 26.26 -35.73 33.17
N PHE A 3 26.57 -35.85 31.88
CA PHE A 3 27.67 -35.13 31.25
C PHE A 3 27.22 -33.68 31.01
N ASN A 4 27.55 -32.77 31.93
CA ASN A 4 27.31 -31.34 31.75
C ASN A 4 28.39 -30.78 30.82
N ILE A 5 28.05 -30.61 29.53
CA ILE A 5 28.87 -29.87 28.58
C ILE A 5 28.65 -28.38 28.86
N ASN A 6 29.51 -27.79 29.70
CA ASN A 6 29.58 -26.35 29.85
C ASN A 6 30.35 -25.80 28.64
N LEU A 7 29.63 -25.56 27.54
CA LEU A 7 30.17 -25.00 26.31
C LEU A 7 30.53 -23.52 26.56
N ASP A 8 31.79 -23.26 26.90
CA ASP A 8 32.30 -21.90 26.98
C ASP A 8 32.37 -21.30 25.56
N LEU A 9 31.40 -20.43 25.24
CA LEU A 9 31.28 -19.77 23.95
C LEU A 9 32.55 -19.00 23.56
N ASN A 10 33.30 -18.47 24.52
CA ASN A 10 34.53 -17.73 24.25
C ASN A 10 35.63 -18.65 23.72
N SER A 11 35.79 -19.83 24.32
CA SER A 11 36.73 -20.85 23.85
C SER A 11 36.39 -21.35 22.45
N VAL A 12 35.10 -21.53 22.15
CA VAL A 12 34.61 -21.94 20.82
C VAL A 12 34.88 -20.84 19.80
N MET A 13 34.59 -19.58 20.13
CA MET A 13 34.82 -18.45 19.24
C MET A 13 36.32 -18.24 18.95
N TYR A 14 37.18 -18.40 19.96
CA TYR A 14 38.63 -18.38 19.79
C TYR A 14 39.11 -19.51 18.85
N TYR A 15 38.60 -20.72 19.04
CA TYR A 15 38.91 -21.84 18.16
C TYR A 15 38.44 -21.60 16.72
N LEU A 16 37.20 -21.14 16.51
CA LEU A 16 36.66 -20.83 15.19
C LEU A 16 37.39 -19.70 14.47
N THR A 17 37.94 -18.73 15.21
CA THR A 17 38.72 -17.62 14.67
C THR A 17 40.21 -17.93 14.52
N SER A 18 40.64 -19.13 14.93
CA SER A 18 42.04 -19.56 14.77
C SER A 18 42.48 -19.58 13.30
N PRO A 19 43.75 -19.23 13.01
CA PRO A 19 44.28 -19.18 11.65
C PRO A 19 44.11 -20.49 10.88
N ASP A 20 44.32 -21.63 11.54
CA ASP A 20 44.27 -22.96 10.93
C ASP A 20 42.87 -23.31 10.40
N ILE A 21 41.82 -22.97 11.16
CA ILE A 21 40.43 -23.22 10.77
C ILE A 21 40.00 -22.24 9.68
N GLN A 22 40.37 -20.96 9.82
CA GLN A 22 40.04 -19.94 8.84
C GLN A 22 40.65 -20.23 7.46
N GLN A 23 41.87 -20.79 7.42
CA GLN A 23 42.51 -21.22 6.18
C GLN A 23 41.75 -22.35 5.49
N ARG A 24 41.25 -23.34 6.25
CA ARG A 24 40.41 -24.43 5.70
C ARG A 24 39.05 -23.93 5.22
N LEU A 25 38.46 -22.97 5.93
CA LEU A 25 37.16 -22.37 5.57
C LEU A 25 37.23 -21.40 4.39
N PHE A 26 38.42 -21.00 3.95
CA PHE A 26 38.59 -20.04 2.85
C PHE A 26 37.85 -20.48 1.58
N PHE A 27 38.01 -21.74 1.16
CA PHE A 27 37.34 -22.29 -0.02
C PHE A 27 35.82 -22.35 0.15
N VAL A 28 35.35 -22.67 1.35
CA VAL A 28 33.92 -22.70 1.69
C VAL A 28 33.31 -21.30 1.57
N LYS A 29 33.99 -20.27 2.07
CA LYS A 29 33.54 -18.86 1.94
C LYS A 29 33.41 -18.44 0.48
N ILE A 30 34.39 -18.78 -0.36
CA ILE A 30 34.32 -18.49 -1.80
C ILE A 30 33.10 -19.14 -2.43
N GLY A 31 32.79 -20.39 -2.06
CA GLY A 31 31.58 -21.08 -2.49
C GLY A 31 30.30 -20.32 -2.11
N PHE A 32 30.21 -19.84 -0.87
CA PHE A 32 29.07 -19.04 -0.41
C PHE A 32 28.94 -17.70 -1.15
N PHE A 33 30.04 -17.00 -1.40
CA PHE A 33 30.02 -15.75 -2.18
C PHE A 33 29.60 -15.99 -3.63
N ALA A 34 30.09 -17.06 -4.26
CA ALA A 34 29.69 -17.43 -5.62
C ALA A 34 28.21 -17.78 -5.68
N LEU A 35 27.71 -18.60 -4.73
CA LEU A 35 26.31 -18.96 -4.63
C LEU A 35 25.42 -17.72 -4.41
N SER A 36 25.82 -16.82 -3.51
CA SER A 36 25.11 -15.57 -3.26
C SER A 36 25.06 -14.69 -4.51
N GLY A 37 26.17 -14.58 -5.25
CA GLY A 37 26.23 -13.86 -6.51
C GLY A 37 25.30 -14.46 -7.58
N ILE A 38 25.27 -15.79 -7.71
CA ILE A 38 24.37 -16.50 -8.63
C ILE A 38 22.92 -16.23 -8.27
N LEU A 39 22.55 -16.39 -7.00
CA LEU A 39 21.18 -16.13 -6.53
C LEU A 39 20.77 -14.69 -6.77
N SER A 40 21.65 -13.74 -6.46
CA SER A 40 21.42 -12.30 -6.71
C SER A 40 21.24 -12.02 -8.19
N GLY A 41 22.08 -12.61 -9.05
CA GLY A 41 21.97 -12.50 -10.49
C GLY A 41 20.67 -13.09 -11.04
N VAL A 42 20.22 -14.24 -10.53
CA VAL A 42 18.93 -14.84 -10.89
C VAL A 42 17.77 -13.94 -10.46
N ILE A 43 17.82 -13.36 -9.26
CA ILE A 43 16.82 -12.40 -8.80
C ILE A 43 16.76 -11.20 -9.74
N VAL A 44 17.91 -10.59 -10.07
CA VAL A 44 17.99 -9.47 -11.01
C VAL A 44 17.49 -9.87 -12.40
N TYR A 45 17.88 -11.04 -12.91
CA TYR A 45 17.45 -11.54 -14.21
C TYR A 45 15.93 -11.75 -14.28
N VAL A 46 15.34 -12.34 -13.24
CA VAL A 46 13.88 -12.52 -13.12
C VAL A 46 13.18 -11.17 -13.07
N ILE A 47 13.71 -10.20 -12.33
CA ILE A 47 13.17 -8.83 -12.29
C ILE A 47 13.25 -8.17 -13.67
N LEU A 48 14.37 -8.32 -14.40
CA LEU A 48 14.58 -7.70 -15.71
C LEU A 48 13.75 -8.37 -16.82
N THR A 49 13.59 -9.68 -16.77
CA THR A 49 12.91 -10.48 -17.81
C THR A 49 11.40 -10.49 -17.62
N SER A 50 10.91 -10.39 -16.38
CA SER A 50 9.48 -10.40 -16.09
C SER A 50 8.86 -9.03 -16.38
N HIS A 51 8.55 -8.80 -17.66
CA HIS A 51 7.81 -7.65 -18.18
C HIS A 51 6.47 -7.39 -17.43
N TYR A 52 5.87 -8.43 -16.85
CA TYR A 52 4.63 -8.33 -16.06
C TYR A 52 4.86 -7.84 -14.62
N MET A 53 5.98 -8.25 -13.99
CA MET A 53 6.29 -7.88 -12.60
C MET A 53 6.78 -6.44 -12.50
N GLN A 54 7.52 -5.94 -13.51
CA GLN A 54 8.00 -4.56 -13.52
C GLN A 54 6.86 -3.55 -13.51
N TRP A 55 5.79 -3.78 -14.28
CA TRP A 55 4.65 -2.87 -14.29
C TRP A 55 3.87 -2.88 -12.96
N LEU A 56 3.79 -4.03 -12.27
CA LEU A 56 3.13 -4.14 -10.97
C LEU A 56 3.99 -3.65 -9.79
N PHE A 57 5.32 -3.88 -9.82
CA PHE A 57 6.21 -3.56 -8.71
C PHE A 57 6.94 -2.21 -8.84
N VAL A 58 7.27 -1.74 -10.05
CA VAL A 58 8.06 -0.49 -10.19
C VAL A 58 7.23 0.73 -9.79
N ASP A 59 5.94 0.79 -10.17
CA ASP A 59 5.03 1.88 -9.75
C ASP A 59 4.81 1.86 -8.23
N ASN A 60 4.58 0.67 -7.65
CA ASN A 60 4.34 0.52 -6.22
C ASN A 60 5.60 0.72 -5.36
N ILE A 61 6.79 0.28 -5.82
CA ILE A 61 8.06 0.47 -5.09
C ILE A 61 8.50 1.94 -5.15
N TRP A 62 8.34 2.62 -6.29
CA TRP A 62 8.62 4.05 -6.35
C TRP A 62 7.69 4.85 -5.43
N GLU A 63 6.40 4.52 -5.37
CA GLU A 63 5.48 5.16 -4.42
C GLU A 63 5.79 4.79 -2.95
N PHE A 64 6.18 3.55 -2.66
CA PHE A 64 6.52 3.07 -1.32
C PHE A 64 7.84 3.67 -0.79
N ILE A 65 8.88 3.77 -1.63
CA ILE A 65 10.15 4.42 -1.27
C ILE A 65 9.96 5.93 -1.09
N THR A 66 8.97 6.53 -1.75
CA THR A 66 8.60 7.94 -1.59
C THR A 66 7.64 8.14 -0.41
N PHE A 67 7.86 7.44 0.71
CA PHE A 67 7.25 7.69 2.02
C PHE A 67 7.76 9.05 2.57
N ARG A 68 7.37 10.15 1.91
CA ARG A 68 7.58 11.53 2.31
C ARG A 68 6.32 12.36 2.02
N PRO A 69 6.05 13.42 2.81
CA PRO A 69 4.75 14.12 2.95
C PRO A 69 4.21 14.88 1.70
N LEU A 70 4.74 14.63 0.51
CA LEU A 70 4.29 15.28 -0.73
C LEU A 70 2.93 14.75 -1.21
N GLY A 71 2.61 13.49 -0.93
CA GLY A 71 1.32 12.88 -1.27
C GLY A 71 0.13 13.54 -0.55
N LEU A 72 0.29 13.83 0.75
CA LEU A 72 -0.74 14.47 1.58
C LEU A 72 -1.13 15.84 1.03
N LYS A 73 -0.14 16.69 0.70
CA LYS A 73 -0.42 18.01 0.08
C LYS A 73 -1.21 17.89 -1.23
N ARG A 74 -0.95 16.85 -2.04
CA ARG A 74 -1.70 16.61 -3.27
C ARG A 74 -3.12 16.14 -2.95
N ILE A 75 -3.28 15.21 -2.02
CA ILE A 75 -4.60 14.71 -1.57
C ILE A 75 -5.43 15.87 -1.02
N THR A 76 -4.91 16.68 -0.10
CA THR A 76 -5.60 17.86 0.44
C THR A 76 -6.00 18.85 -0.65
N ARG A 77 -5.12 19.10 -1.63
CA ARG A 77 -5.46 19.97 -2.78
C ARG A 77 -6.59 19.39 -3.63
N THR A 78 -6.53 18.10 -3.94
CA THR A 78 -7.59 17.41 -4.69
C THR A 78 -8.89 17.42 -3.90
N TRP A 79 -8.85 17.15 -2.59
CA TRP A 79 -10.01 17.20 -1.71
C TRP A 79 -10.65 18.59 -1.67
N ASN A 80 -9.85 19.66 -1.57
CA ASN A 80 -10.37 21.02 -1.66
C ASN A 80 -11.02 21.31 -3.01
N LYS A 81 -10.50 20.75 -4.11
CA LYS A 81 -11.14 20.82 -5.43
C LYS A 81 -12.49 20.10 -5.43
N VAL A 82 -12.57 18.89 -4.86
CA VAL A 82 -13.81 18.13 -4.68
C VAL A 82 -14.86 18.96 -3.93
N LEU A 83 -14.49 19.62 -2.83
CA LEU A 83 -15.39 20.48 -2.07
C LEU A 83 -15.88 21.68 -2.89
N ARG A 84 -15.02 22.32 -3.68
CA ARG A 84 -15.41 23.44 -4.57
C ARG A 84 -16.42 23.03 -5.64
N ARG A 85 -16.44 21.76 -6.07
CA ARG A 85 -17.43 21.27 -7.04
C ARG A 85 -18.86 21.34 -6.47
N LEU A 86 -19.02 21.12 -5.17
CA LEU A 86 -20.33 21.24 -4.51
C LEU A 86 -20.88 22.68 -4.53
N GLU A 87 -20.02 23.69 -4.66
CA GLU A 87 -20.43 25.10 -4.66
C GLU A 87 -21.00 25.56 -6.02
N THR A 88 -20.80 24.76 -7.07
CA THR A 88 -21.19 25.13 -8.45
C THR A 88 -22.69 25.08 -8.71
N GLY A 89 -23.47 24.40 -7.86
CA GLY A 89 -24.91 24.22 -8.08
C GLY A 89 -25.27 23.17 -9.15
N LEU A 90 -24.28 22.52 -9.78
CA LEU A 90 -24.49 21.64 -10.93
C LEU A 90 -24.47 20.16 -10.52
N GLU A 91 -25.49 19.41 -10.95
CA GLU A 91 -25.58 17.96 -10.70
C GLU A 91 -24.38 17.18 -11.25
N SER A 92 -23.86 17.56 -12.42
CA SER A 92 -22.68 16.95 -13.03
C SER A 92 -21.43 17.12 -12.16
N GLU A 93 -21.30 18.26 -11.50
CA GLU A 93 -20.18 18.57 -10.60
C GLU A 93 -20.30 17.79 -9.29
N TYR A 94 -21.52 17.58 -8.78
CA TYR A 94 -21.76 16.71 -7.62
C TYR A 94 -21.36 15.27 -7.90
N LYS A 95 -21.75 14.76 -9.07
CA LYS A 95 -21.39 13.40 -9.51
C LYS A 95 -19.88 13.24 -9.61
N LEU A 96 -19.22 14.23 -10.22
CA LEU A 96 -17.78 14.24 -10.38
C LEU A 96 -17.05 14.36 -9.02
N ALA A 97 -17.61 15.10 -8.07
CA ALA A 97 -17.08 15.20 -6.72
C ALA A 97 -17.08 13.84 -6.01
N VAL A 98 -18.19 13.09 -6.08
CA VAL A 98 -18.31 11.74 -5.50
C VAL A 98 -17.34 10.75 -6.18
N ILE A 99 -17.22 10.81 -7.51
CA ILE A 99 -16.25 9.99 -8.25
C ILE A 99 -14.82 10.29 -7.81
N GLU A 100 -14.42 11.57 -7.77
CA GLU A 100 -13.07 11.96 -7.38
C GLU A 100 -12.78 11.58 -5.91
N ALA A 101 -13.77 11.62 -5.02
CA ALA A 101 -13.61 11.15 -3.64
C ALA A 101 -13.37 9.63 -3.56
N ASP A 102 -14.14 8.83 -4.30
CA ASP A 102 -13.94 7.37 -4.39
C ASP A 102 -12.55 7.03 -4.93
N ASP A 103 -12.10 7.74 -5.97
CA ASP A 103 -10.78 7.55 -6.58
C ASP A 103 -9.65 7.87 -5.57
N ILE A 104 -9.80 8.91 -4.72
CA ILE A 104 -8.83 9.22 -3.66
C ILE A 104 -8.74 8.05 -2.68
N LEU A 105 -9.87 7.49 -2.24
CA LEU A 105 -9.89 6.36 -1.32
C LEU A 105 -9.22 5.13 -1.94
N GLU A 106 -9.59 4.79 -3.18
CA GLU A 106 -9.04 3.63 -3.88
C GLU A 106 -7.52 3.74 -4.04
N ALA A 107 -7.02 4.89 -4.49
CA ALA A 107 -5.60 5.14 -4.61
C ALA A 107 -4.88 5.07 -3.25
N THR A 108 -5.52 5.57 -2.20
CA THR A 108 -4.96 5.54 -0.84
C THR A 108 -4.83 4.10 -0.33
N LEU A 109 -5.89 3.29 -0.42
CA LEU A 109 -5.86 1.89 0.03
C LEU A 109 -4.87 1.06 -0.79
N LYS A 110 -4.80 1.30 -2.11
CA LYS A 110 -3.80 0.66 -2.98
C LYS A 110 -2.38 0.98 -2.52
N ARG A 111 -2.10 2.26 -2.22
CA ARG A 111 -0.79 2.72 -1.71
C ARG A 111 -0.44 2.18 -0.34
N MET A 112 -1.43 1.93 0.51
CA MET A 112 -1.25 1.29 1.81
C MET A 112 -0.99 -0.22 1.71
N GLY A 113 -1.06 -0.80 0.49
CA GLY A 113 -0.75 -2.21 0.25
C GLY A 113 -1.96 -3.15 0.32
N TYR A 114 -3.19 -2.62 0.36
CA TYR A 114 -4.39 -3.46 0.32
C TYR A 114 -4.58 -4.03 -1.09
N SER A 115 -4.39 -5.34 -1.21
CA SER A 115 -4.59 -6.09 -2.45
C SER A 115 -6.06 -6.21 -2.81
N GLY A 116 -6.38 -6.33 -4.09
CA GLY A 116 -7.75 -6.46 -4.61
C GLY A 116 -7.87 -5.83 -5.99
N ALA A 117 -8.71 -6.40 -6.85
CA ALA A 117 -8.98 -5.86 -8.18
C ALA A 117 -9.92 -4.64 -8.11
N THR A 118 -10.81 -4.62 -7.11
CA THR A 118 -11.81 -3.58 -6.92
C THR A 118 -11.69 -2.92 -5.54
N LEU A 119 -12.30 -1.75 -5.36
CA LEU A 119 -12.41 -1.11 -4.04
C LEU A 119 -13.19 -2.00 -3.05
N GLU A 120 -14.24 -2.68 -3.50
CA GLU A 120 -15.03 -3.63 -2.66
C GLU A 120 -14.13 -4.71 -2.04
N GLU A 121 -13.33 -5.40 -2.85
CA GLU A 121 -12.38 -6.43 -2.38
C GLU A 121 -11.32 -5.88 -1.40
N ARG A 122 -10.96 -4.61 -1.53
CA ARG A 122 -10.03 -3.95 -0.60
C ARG A 122 -10.73 -3.64 0.72
N LEU A 123 -11.98 -3.18 0.68
CA LEU A 123 -12.79 -2.87 1.87
C LEU A 123 -13.09 -4.13 2.71
N GLU A 124 -13.26 -5.29 2.09
CA GLU A 124 -13.45 -6.57 2.80
C GLU A 124 -12.24 -6.96 3.68
N LYS A 125 -11.05 -6.48 3.34
CA LYS A 125 -9.81 -6.76 4.07
C LYS A 125 -9.53 -5.76 5.20
N LEU A 126 -10.31 -4.68 5.28
CA LEU A 126 -10.16 -3.68 6.32
C LEU A 126 -10.86 -4.12 7.60
N THR A 127 -10.31 -3.68 8.73
CA THR A 127 -10.92 -3.84 10.04
C THR A 127 -11.41 -2.49 10.55
N SER A 128 -12.38 -2.50 11.47
CA SER A 128 -12.91 -1.28 12.09
C SER A 128 -11.86 -0.44 12.82
N ALA A 129 -10.70 -1.03 13.13
CA ALA A 129 -9.57 -0.32 13.72
C ALA A 129 -8.84 0.60 12.73
N ILE A 130 -8.89 0.30 11.43
CA ILE A 130 -8.26 1.11 10.37
C ILE A 130 -9.26 2.12 9.80
N LEU A 131 -10.50 1.67 9.60
CA LEU A 131 -11.56 2.47 9.03
C LEU A 131 -12.83 2.27 9.85
N SER A 132 -13.24 3.29 10.62
CA SER A 132 -14.35 3.14 11.56
C SER A 132 -15.72 3.06 10.86
N ASN A 133 -15.83 3.60 9.63
CA ASN A 133 -17.08 3.74 8.89
C ASN A 133 -17.13 2.88 7.60
N ILE A 134 -16.55 1.67 7.62
CA ILE A 134 -16.47 0.77 6.45
C ILE A 134 -17.83 0.55 5.77
N GLU A 135 -18.89 0.29 6.53
CA GLU A 135 -20.22 0.03 5.96
C GLU A 135 -20.80 1.24 5.22
N ASP A 136 -20.57 2.44 5.74
CA ASP A 136 -21.05 3.66 5.10
C ASP A 136 -20.22 3.96 3.85
N VAL A 137 -18.91 3.68 3.89
CA VAL A 137 -18.04 3.76 2.71
C VAL A 137 -18.50 2.80 1.61
N ARG A 138 -18.94 1.58 1.93
CA ARG A 138 -19.54 0.67 0.93
C ARG A 138 -20.78 1.27 0.29
N LYS A 139 -21.68 1.90 1.06
CA LYS A 139 -22.86 2.60 0.52
C LYS A 139 -22.45 3.78 -0.37
N ALA A 140 -21.45 4.54 0.02
CA ALA A 140 -20.90 5.64 -0.79
C ALA A 140 -20.31 5.13 -2.12
N HIS A 141 -19.58 4.02 -2.08
CA HIS A 141 -19.06 3.35 -3.27
C HIS A 141 -20.18 2.87 -4.21
N GLN A 142 -21.29 2.37 -3.67
CA GLN A 142 -22.47 2.02 -4.46
C GLN A 142 -23.11 3.25 -5.14
N ILE A 143 -23.16 4.40 -4.47
CA ILE A 143 -23.62 5.66 -5.08
C ILE A 143 -22.71 6.01 -6.27
N ARG A 144 -21.39 5.94 -6.10
CA ARG A 144 -20.43 6.14 -7.21
C ARG A 144 -20.65 5.16 -8.36
N ASN A 145 -20.92 3.89 -8.08
CA ASN A 145 -21.21 2.89 -9.11
C ASN A 145 -22.51 3.19 -9.86
N ASN A 146 -23.54 3.65 -9.16
CA ASN A 146 -24.80 4.08 -9.78
C ASN A 146 -24.60 5.29 -10.69
N ILE A 147 -23.77 6.27 -10.29
CA ILE A 147 -23.42 7.43 -11.12
C ILE A 147 -22.81 7.00 -12.46
N ILE A 148 -21.92 6.01 -12.48
CA ILE A 148 -21.29 5.54 -13.72
C ILE A 148 -22.23 4.65 -14.53
N ARG A 149 -22.86 3.67 -13.87
CA ARG A 149 -23.54 2.56 -14.56
C ARG A 149 -24.96 2.91 -14.99
N THR A 150 -25.59 3.88 -14.34
CA THR A 150 -27.00 4.23 -14.58
C THR A 150 -27.07 5.63 -15.23
N PRO A 151 -27.38 5.73 -16.53
CA PRO A 151 -27.38 7.00 -17.26
C PRO A 151 -28.27 8.08 -16.65
N ASP A 152 -29.43 7.68 -16.12
CA ASP A 152 -30.45 8.59 -15.57
C ASP A 152 -30.35 8.77 -14.04
N PHE A 153 -29.27 8.29 -13.42
CA PHE A 153 -29.09 8.46 -11.97
C PHE A 153 -29.03 9.94 -11.62
N ARG A 154 -29.89 10.41 -10.73
CA ARG A 154 -29.88 11.79 -10.23
C ARG A 154 -29.20 11.82 -8.87
N LEU A 155 -28.37 12.85 -8.66
CA LEU A 155 -27.70 13.07 -7.39
C LEU A 155 -27.93 14.51 -6.94
N ASN A 156 -28.68 14.70 -5.87
CA ASN A 156 -28.91 16.05 -5.35
C ASN A 156 -27.77 16.52 -4.43
N PHE A 157 -27.77 17.81 -4.10
CA PHE A 157 -26.72 18.41 -3.26
C PHE A 157 -26.61 17.74 -1.88
N ALA A 158 -27.75 17.43 -1.24
CA ALA A 158 -27.76 16.86 0.11
C ALA A 158 -27.18 15.43 0.10
N GLU A 159 -27.55 14.62 -0.88
CA GLU A 159 -27.01 13.27 -1.09
C GLU A 159 -25.51 13.32 -1.39
N ALA A 160 -25.08 14.22 -2.29
CA ALA A 160 -23.67 14.41 -2.62
C ALA A 160 -22.87 14.83 -1.38
N ARG A 161 -23.41 15.78 -0.59
CA ARG A 161 -22.77 16.25 0.63
C ARG A 161 -22.62 15.14 1.66
N ASN A 162 -23.69 14.39 1.93
CA ASN A 162 -23.66 13.26 2.86
C ASN A 162 -22.66 12.20 2.41
N THR A 163 -22.62 11.89 1.11
CA THR A 163 -21.68 10.93 0.52
C THR A 163 -20.23 11.39 0.71
N LEU A 164 -19.95 12.68 0.50
CA LEU A 164 -18.61 13.24 0.71
C LEU A 164 -18.22 13.29 2.19
N ASP A 165 -19.16 13.51 3.11
CA ASP A 165 -18.88 13.48 4.55
C ASP A 165 -18.51 12.05 5.02
N ILE A 166 -19.04 11.00 4.39
CA ILE A 166 -18.61 9.61 4.61
C ILE A 166 -17.15 9.42 4.17
N TYR A 167 -16.79 9.86 2.97
CA TYR A 167 -15.40 9.78 2.50
C TYR A 167 -14.45 10.61 3.36
N ARG A 168 -14.89 11.78 3.83
CA ARG A 168 -14.11 12.61 4.76
C ARG A 168 -13.77 11.87 6.05
N GLN A 169 -14.76 11.24 6.69
CA GLN A 169 -14.52 10.43 7.89
C GLN A 169 -13.56 9.27 7.62
N ALA A 170 -13.63 8.68 6.43
CA ALA A 170 -12.69 7.65 6.02
C ALA A 170 -11.27 8.20 5.90
N PHE A 171 -11.10 9.37 5.28
CA PHE A 171 -9.82 10.03 5.13
C PHE A 171 -9.21 10.51 6.46
N ASP A 172 -10.05 10.95 7.39
CA ASP A 172 -9.65 11.30 8.75
C ASP A 172 -9.18 10.04 9.50
N SER A 173 -9.90 8.92 9.37
CA SER A 173 -9.51 7.61 9.95
C SER A 173 -8.17 7.13 9.42
N LEU A 174 -7.92 7.33 8.12
CA LEU A 174 -6.66 6.99 7.44
C LEU A 174 -5.55 8.04 7.64
N GLN A 175 -5.83 9.14 8.35
CA GLN A 175 -4.90 10.25 8.61
C GLN A 175 -4.28 10.86 7.34
N ILE A 176 -5.04 10.91 6.24
CA ILE A 176 -4.58 11.45 4.95
C ILE A 176 -5.04 12.88 4.66
N LEU A 177 -6.02 13.38 5.42
CA LEU A 177 -6.39 14.78 5.44
C LEU A 177 -5.75 15.46 6.66
N THR A 178 -5.21 16.66 6.44
CA THR A 178 -4.56 17.50 7.45
C THR A 178 -5.01 18.94 7.27
#